data_AF-A0A7K2MKK0-F1
#
_entry.id   AF-A0A7K2MKK0-F1
#
_cell.length_a   1.000
_cell.length_b   1.000
_cell.length_c   1.000
_cell.angle_alpha   90.00
_cell.angle_beta   90.00
_cell.angle_gamma   90.00
#
_symmetry.space_group_name_H-M   'P 1'
#
loop_
_entity.id
_entity.type
_entity.pdbx_description
1 polymer ?
#
loop_
_entity_poly.entity_id
_entity_poly.type
_entity_poly.pdbx_seq_one_letter_code
_entity_poly.pdbx_strand_id
1 'polypeptide(L)'
;MSHKRIPKRKAAIAAGGAVALGAAAVLLPNANASQDGGSPDDAAAAPRTLKAADASNLASRLAGLLGDTFAGSYYDSGTQQLVVNVVPGDDNQVVVRAKKAGAQVREVDNSMSELRSGARTLKSEASIPGTSWAIDPRTNKILVTADSTVTGDRWDRLESTVEGLGDGMATVRKSAGTFKTFASGGDAIFGGGARCSLGFNVTAGDGSPAFLTAGHCGVAADQWSDAQGGQP
;
A
#
# COMPACT_ATOMS: atom_id res chain seq x y z
N MET A 1 -35.99 38.85 -59.38
CA MET A 1 -35.89 37.51 -59.99
C MET A 1 -36.18 36.46 -58.95
N SER A 2 -37.05 35.52 -59.31
CA SER A 2 -37.43 34.28 -58.62
C SER A 2 -38.14 34.37 -57.25
N HIS A 3 -39.19 33.57 -57.18
CA HIS A 3 -40.29 33.53 -56.24
C HIS A 3 -40.27 32.19 -55.48
N LYS A 4 -40.92 32.17 -54.30
CA LYS A 4 -41.56 30.99 -53.65
C LYS A 4 -40.59 29.94 -53.05
N ARG A 5 -40.91 29.20 -51.98
CA ARG A 5 -42.08 29.08 -51.09
C ARG A 5 -41.63 28.24 -49.87
N ILE A 6 -42.15 28.57 -48.69
CA ILE A 6 -42.23 27.65 -47.54
C ILE A 6 -43.39 26.68 -47.79
N PRO A 7 -43.30 25.40 -47.35
CA PRO A 7 -44.47 24.70 -46.88
C PRO A 7 -44.32 24.27 -45.42
N LYS A 8 -45.23 24.81 -44.60
CA LYS A 8 -45.63 24.28 -43.31
C LYS A 8 -46.38 22.96 -43.55
N ARG A 9 -46.03 21.90 -42.85
CA ARG A 9 -47.01 20.86 -42.51
C ARG A 9 -47.06 20.71 -41.00
N LYS A 10 -48.17 21.18 -40.47
CA LYS A 10 -48.72 20.84 -39.16
C LYS A 10 -49.17 19.38 -39.22
N ALA A 11 -48.88 18.62 -38.18
CA ALA A 11 -49.73 17.51 -37.76
C ALA A 11 -49.72 17.52 -36.23
N ALA A 12 -50.82 18.01 -35.66
CA ALA A 12 -51.17 17.80 -34.27
C ALA A 12 -51.85 16.43 -34.18
N ILE A 13 -51.41 15.57 -33.27
CA ILE A 13 -52.23 14.49 -32.73
C ILE A 13 -52.10 14.59 -31.21
N ALA A 14 -53.22 14.97 -30.59
CA ALA A 14 -53.49 14.74 -29.18
C ALA A 14 -54.23 13.40 -29.05
N ALA A 15 -53.87 12.58 -28.06
CA ALA A 15 -54.77 11.81 -27.19
C ALA A 15 -53.95 10.77 -26.42
N GLY A 16 -54.34 10.56 -25.15
CA GLY A 16 -53.60 9.79 -24.16
C GLY A 16 -53.68 8.28 -24.28
N GLY A 17 -53.09 7.58 -23.30
CA GLY A 17 -53.26 6.14 -23.16
C GLY A 17 -52.16 5.46 -22.35
N ALA A 18 -52.46 5.26 -21.06
CA ALA A 18 -52.11 4.12 -20.21
C ALA A 18 -50.73 3.44 -20.29
N VAL A 19 -50.04 3.49 -19.15
CA VAL A 19 -49.26 2.43 -18.48
C VAL A 19 -49.09 1.10 -19.24
N ALA A 20 -47.83 0.76 -19.53
CA ALA A 20 -47.40 -0.63 -19.65
C ALA A 20 -46.04 -0.80 -18.96
N LEU A 21 -46.10 -1.35 -17.74
CA LEU A 21 -44.97 -1.96 -17.05
C LEU A 21 -44.48 -3.13 -17.89
N GLY A 22 -43.30 -3.01 -18.47
CA GLY A 22 -42.62 -4.08 -19.19
C GLY A 22 -41.23 -4.28 -18.59
N ALA A 23 -41.09 -5.28 -17.72
CA ALA A 23 -39.84 -5.68 -17.10
C ALA A 23 -38.83 -6.13 -18.18
N ALA A 24 -37.78 -5.34 -18.38
CA ALA A 24 -36.57 -5.78 -19.07
C ALA A 24 -35.51 -6.13 -18.02
N ALA A 25 -35.52 -7.39 -17.56
CA ALA A 25 -34.42 -7.95 -16.80
C ALA A 25 -33.26 -8.25 -17.77
N VAL A 26 -32.39 -7.26 -17.99
CA VAL A 26 -31.10 -7.48 -18.63
C VAL A 26 -30.14 -7.99 -17.54
N LEU A 27 -29.80 -9.27 -17.61
CA LEU A 27 -28.71 -9.86 -16.86
C LEU A 27 -27.38 -9.35 -17.44
N LEU A 28 -26.82 -8.32 -16.83
CA LEU A 28 -25.40 -7.97 -16.97
C LEU A 28 -24.61 -8.64 -15.83
N PRO A 29 -23.58 -9.45 -16.11
CA PRO A 29 -22.64 -9.83 -15.08
C PRO A 29 -21.71 -8.63 -14.80
N ASN A 30 -21.66 -8.25 -13.52
CA ASN A 30 -20.75 -7.26 -12.91
C ASN A 30 -21.10 -5.77 -13.10
N ALA A 31 -22.16 -5.33 -12.42
CA ALA A 31 -22.25 -3.95 -11.94
C ALA A 31 -22.01 -3.96 -10.42
N ASN A 32 -20.85 -3.47 -9.98
CA ASN A 32 -20.66 -3.06 -8.59
C ASN A 32 -21.45 -1.77 -8.38
N ALA A 33 -22.75 -1.89 -8.16
CA ALA A 33 -23.59 -0.76 -7.77
C ALA A 33 -23.28 -0.41 -6.31
N SER A 34 -22.56 0.70 -6.12
CA SER A 34 -22.52 1.43 -4.85
C SER A 34 -23.97 1.68 -4.42
N GLN A 35 -24.39 1.13 -3.28
CA GLN A 35 -25.68 1.48 -2.70
C GLN A 35 -25.55 2.83 -2.02
N ASP A 36 -25.70 3.91 -2.78
CA ASP A 36 -25.89 5.24 -2.22
C ASP A 36 -27.36 5.64 -2.41
N GLY A 37 -28.21 5.08 -1.55
CA GLY A 37 -29.58 5.51 -1.32
C GLY A 37 -29.73 6.36 -0.05
N GLY A 38 -28.70 7.13 0.32
CA GLY A 38 -28.71 8.02 1.48
C GLY A 38 -28.69 9.49 1.07
N SER A 39 -29.63 10.26 1.62
CA SER A 39 -29.72 11.72 1.45
C SER A 39 -28.40 12.45 1.80
N PRO A 40 -28.14 13.63 1.20
CA PRO A 40 -26.90 14.35 1.39
C PRO A 40 -26.98 15.27 2.62
N ASP A 41 -26.71 14.76 3.83
CA ASP A 41 -26.50 15.61 5.01
C ASP A 41 -25.56 14.92 6.03
N ASP A 42 -24.33 15.45 6.15
CA ASP A 42 -23.41 15.55 7.30
C ASP A 42 -23.20 14.40 8.32
N ALA A 43 -23.68 13.18 8.07
CA ALA A 43 -23.23 12.01 8.84
C ALA A 43 -21.90 11.50 8.28
N ALA A 44 -20.85 11.48 9.09
CA ALA A 44 -19.55 10.93 8.73
C ALA A 44 -19.71 9.50 8.17
N ALA A 45 -19.61 9.36 6.85
CA ALA A 45 -19.74 8.07 6.18
C ALA A 45 -18.77 7.08 6.82
N ALA A 46 -19.28 5.91 7.22
CA ALA A 46 -18.46 4.87 7.82
C ALA A 46 -17.31 4.49 6.86
N PRO A 47 -16.11 4.12 7.38
CA PRO A 47 -15.00 3.69 6.53
C PRO A 47 -15.41 2.54 5.61
N ARG A 48 -15.01 2.61 4.34
CA ARG A 48 -15.38 1.63 3.32
C ARG A 48 -14.47 0.42 3.40
N THR A 49 -15.06 -0.77 3.28
CA THR A 49 -14.31 -2.00 3.07
C THR A 49 -13.76 -2.06 1.64
N LEU A 50 -12.54 -2.54 1.43
CA LEU A 50 -11.92 -2.68 0.11
C LEU A 50 -11.03 -3.92 0.02
N LYS A 51 -10.77 -4.38 -1.21
CA LYS A 51 -9.77 -5.44 -1.44
C LYS A 51 -8.37 -4.89 -1.19
N ALA A 52 -7.46 -5.75 -0.71
CA ALA A 52 -6.07 -5.36 -0.46
C ALA A 52 -5.39 -4.76 -1.71
N ALA A 53 -5.69 -5.29 -2.90
CA ALA A 53 -5.16 -4.78 -4.17
C ALA A 53 -5.57 -3.33 -4.48
N ASP A 54 -6.72 -2.88 -3.96
CA ASP A 54 -7.23 -1.52 -4.21
C ASP A 54 -6.69 -0.50 -3.18
N ALA A 55 -6.15 -0.97 -2.05
CA ALA A 55 -5.72 -0.12 -0.94
C ALA A 55 -4.58 0.82 -1.34
N SER A 56 -3.60 0.36 -2.11
CA SER A 56 -2.45 1.17 -2.55
C SER A 56 -2.86 2.35 -3.45
N ASN A 57 -3.88 2.15 -4.29
CA ASN A 57 -4.40 3.21 -5.17
C ASN A 57 -5.13 4.29 -4.36
N LEU A 58 -5.95 3.89 -3.38
CA LEU A 58 -6.63 4.84 -2.50
C LEU A 58 -5.62 5.59 -1.61
N ALA A 59 -4.63 4.88 -1.06
CA ALA A 59 -3.56 5.47 -0.25
C ALA A 59 -2.79 6.54 -1.02
N SER A 60 -2.39 6.26 -2.27
CA SER A 60 -1.64 7.21 -3.11
C SER A 60 -2.46 8.48 -3.40
N ARG A 61 -3.75 8.35 -3.69
CA ARG A 61 -4.63 9.51 -3.90
C ARG A 61 -4.79 10.35 -2.64
N LEU A 62 -4.96 9.70 -1.49
CA LEU A 62 -5.11 10.38 -0.21
C LEU A 62 -3.81 11.07 0.22
N ALA A 63 -2.65 10.45 -0.01
CA ALA A 63 -1.36 11.11 0.23
C ALA A 63 -1.24 12.42 -0.56
N GLY A 64 -1.66 12.44 -1.84
CA GLY A 64 -1.67 13.66 -2.66
C GLY A 64 -2.71 14.69 -2.22
N LEU A 65 -3.90 14.26 -1.79
CA LEU A 65 -4.98 15.15 -1.35
C LEU A 65 -4.69 15.83 0.00
N LEU A 66 -4.07 15.10 0.91
CA LEU A 66 -3.85 15.52 2.29
C LEU A 66 -2.50 16.26 2.44
N GLY A 67 -1.55 16.05 1.52
CA GLY A 67 -0.27 16.74 1.53
C GLY A 67 0.50 16.50 2.84
N ASP A 68 0.98 17.57 3.46
CA ASP A 68 1.83 17.50 4.67
C ASP A 68 1.11 16.93 5.90
N THR A 69 -0.22 16.97 5.92
CA THR A 69 -1.01 16.37 7.01
C THR A 69 -1.02 14.83 6.96
N PHE A 70 -0.65 14.23 5.82
CA PHE A 70 -0.60 12.77 5.68
C PHE A 70 0.58 12.18 6.47
N ALA A 71 0.26 11.32 7.44
CA ALA A 71 1.22 10.68 8.34
C ALA A 71 1.40 9.17 8.06
N GLY A 72 1.16 8.75 6.81
CA GLY A 72 1.23 7.36 6.37
C GLY A 72 -0.11 6.65 6.39
N SER A 73 -0.13 5.41 5.90
CA SER A 73 -1.34 4.59 5.84
C SER A 73 -1.02 3.12 5.90
N TYR A 74 -1.97 2.29 6.33
CA TYR A 74 -1.88 0.84 6.26
C TYR A 74 -3.24 0.22 5.95
N TYR A 75 -3.22 -0.93 5.28
CA TYR A 75 -4.42 -1.75 5.11
C TYR A 75 -4.59 -2.64 6.35
N ASP A 76 -5.76 -2.56 6.96
CA ASP A 76 -6.17 -3.47 8.02
C ASP A 76 -6.95 -4.64 7.43
N SER A 77 -6.35 -5.84 7.46
CA SER A 77 -6.98 -7.03 6.91
C SER A 77 -8.14 -7.56 7.77
N GLY A 78 -8.18 -7.23 9.06
CA GLY A 78 -9.25 -7.65 9.96
C GLY A 78 -10.55 -6.90 9.69
N THR A 79 -10.46 -5.59 9.45
CA THR A 79 -11.62 -4.76 9.09
C THR A 79 -11.78 -4.57 7.58
N GLN A 80 -10.81 -5.03 6.78
CA GLN A 80 -10.72 -4.79 5.34
C GLN A 80 -10.77 -3.31 4.98
N GLN A 81 -10.14 -2.43 5.77
CA GLN A 81 -10.20 -0.98 5.61
C GLN A 81 -8.81 -0.38 5.40
N LEU A 82 -8.76 0.76 4.71
CA LEU A 82 -7.56 1.58 4.66
C LEU A 82 -7.56 2.53 5.85
N VAL A 83 -6.60 2.38 6.74
CA VAL A 83 -6.33 3.34 7.81
C VAL A 83 -5.34 4.38 7.31
N VAL A 84 -5.71 5.65 7.43
CA VAL A 84 -4.87 6.80 7.08
C VAL A 84 -4.57 7.57 8.35
N ASN A 85 -3.28 7.69 8.63
CA ASN A 85 -2.82 8.54 9.70
C ASN A 85 -2.80 9.99 9.23
N VAL A 86 -3.25 10.89 10.08
CA VAL A 86 -3.16 12.33 9.85
C VAL A 86 -2.59 13.00 11.09
N VAL A 87 -1.77 14.03 10.90
CA VAL A 87 -1.40 14.91 12.01
C VAL A 87 -2.53 15.91 12.22
N PRO A 88 -3.07 16.07 13.44
CA PRO A 88 -4.07 17.08 13.72
C PRO A 88 -3.50 18.48 13.44
N GLY A 89 -4.31 19.33 12.84
CA GLY A 89 -4.00 20.74 12.60
C GLY A 89 -5.28 21.56 12.62
N ASP A 90 -5.17 22.86 12.37
CA ASP A 90 -6.33 23.76 12.45
C ASP A 90 -7.38 23.52 11.34
N ASP A 91 -7.02 22.78 10.29
CA ASP A 91 -7.90 22.47 9.16
C ASP A 91 -8.62 21.11 9.32
N ASN A 92 -9.75 21.13 10.03
CA ASN A 92 -10.65 19.98 10.15
C ASN A 92 -11.20 19.46 8.80
N GLN A 93 -11.08 20.20 7.69
CA GLN A 93 -11.58 19.74 6.40
C GLN A 93 -10.75 18.58 5.83
N VAL A 94 -9.48 18.46 6.22
CA VAL A 94 -8.58 17.38 5.80
C VAL A 94 -9.09 16.02 6.26
N VAL A 95 -9.47 15.92 7.54
CA VAL A 95 -10.07 14.71 8.14
C VAL A 95 -11.39 14.36 7.43
N VAL A 96 -12.23 15.36 7.17
CA VAL A 96 -13.52 15.17 6.49
C VAL A 96 -13.32 14.63 5.06
N ARG A 97 -12.34 15.16 4.32
CA ARG A 97 -12.01 14.70 2.97
C ARG A 97 -11.55 13.24 2.96
N ALA A 98 -10.69 12.85 3.90
CA ALA A 98 -10.23 11.47 4.02
C ALA A 98 -11.36 10.50 4.39
N LYS A 99 -12.24 10.89 5.32
CA LYS A 99 -13.46 10.12 5.67
C LYS A 99 -14.41 9.98 4.49
N LYS A 100 -14.66 11.08 3.75
CA LYS A 100 -15.51 11.07 2.55
C LYS A 100 -14.93 10.19 1.43
N ALA A 101 -13.61 10.08 1.35
CA ALA A 101 -12.95 9.14 0.46
C ALA A 101 -13.03 7.67 0.93
N GLY A 102 -13.64 7.40 2.09
CA GLY A 102 -13.87 6.08 2.65
C GLY A 102 -12.71 5.51 3.47
N ALA A 103 -11.71 6.32 3.83
CA ALA A 103 -10.65 5.88 4.72
C ALA A 103 -11.08 5.95 6.19
N GLN A 104 -10.57 5.02 6.99
CA GLN A 104 -10.56 5.17 8.44
C GLN A 104 -9.45 6.15 8.81
N VAL A 105 -9.81 7.29 9.39
CA VAL A 105 -8.82 8.30 9.79
C VAL A 105 -8.37 8.04 11.22
N ARG A 106 -7.06 8.10 11.45
CA ARG A 106 -6.47 8.07 12.78
C ARG A 106 -5.56 9.27 12.96
N GLU A 107 -5.79 10.04 14.00
CA GLU A 107 -4.89 11.14 14.37
C GLU A 107 -3.65 10.58 15.06
N VAL A 108 -2.49 11.14 14.72
CA VAL A 108 -1.19 10.70 15.22
C VAL A 108 -0.26 11.89 15.44
N ASP A 109 0.76 11.70 16.27
CA ASP A 109 1.64 12.79 16.70
C ASP A 109 2.75 13.10 15.70
N ASN A 110 3.35 12.07 15.10
CA ASN A 110 4.50 12.25 14.20
C ASN A 110 4.05 12.39 12.74
N SER A 111 4.45 13.47 12.10
CA SER A 111 4.32 13.66 10.65
C SER A 111 5.25 12.73 9.87
N MET A 112 4.94 12.50 8.59
CA MET A 112 5.85 11.76 7.70
C MET A 112 7.20 12.46 7.52
N SER A 113 7.26 13.79 7.59
CA SER A 113 8.52 14.54 7.46
C SER A 113 9.42 14.36 8.67
N GLU A 114 8.85 14.38 9.88
CA GLU A 114 9.56 14.10 11.14
C GLU A 114 10.07 12.66 11.19
N LEU A 115 9.22 11.67 10.87
CA LEU A 115 9.62 10.25 10.80
C LEU A 115 10.75 10.03 9.79
N ARG A 116 10.68 10.69 8.61
CA ARG A 116 11.78 10.64 7.62
C ARG A 116 13.04 11.33 8.13
N SER A 117 12.91 12.38 8.96
CA SER A 117 14.05 13.03 9.58
C SER A 117 14.73 12.13 10.59
N GLY A 118 13.99 11.49 11.49
CA GLY A 118 14.53 10.51 12.42
C GLY A 118 15.21 9.33 11.69
N ALA A 119 14.61 8.87 10.58
CA ALA A 119 15.23 7.83 9.76
C ALA A 119 16.55 8.27 9.10
N ARG A 120 16.71 9.56 8.77
CA ARG A 120 17.98 10.13 8.29
C ARG A 120 19.02 10.23 9.40
N THR A 121 18.61 10.62 10.61
CA THR A 121 19.50 10.62 11.79
C THR A 121 20.01 9.22 12.10
N LEU A 122 19.16 8.20 12.09
CA LEU A 122 19.58 6.79 12.24
C LEU A 122 20.58 6.38 11.15
N LYS A 123 20.35 6.82 9.90
CA LYS A 123 21.28 6.58 8.79
C LYS A 123 22.65 7.21 9.05
N SER A 124 22.71 8.45 9.52
CA SER A 124 23.98 9.16 9.73
C SER A 124 24.71 8.71 10.99
N GLU A 125 23.98 8.40 12.06
CA GLU A 125 24.55 8.24 13.40
C GLU A 125 24.56 6.80 13.88
N ALA A 126 23.71 5.93 13.35
CA ALA A 126 23.55 4.53 13.80
C ALA A 126 23.62 3.51 12.64
N SER A 127 24.46 3.77 11.62
CA SER A 127 24.79 2.80 10.57
C SER A 127 25.67 1.66 11.11
N ILE A 128 25.06 0.75 11.85
CA ILE A 128 25.69 -0.37 12.55
C ILE A 128 25.32 -1.69 11.85
N PRO A 129 26.29 -2.52 11.41
CA PRO A 129 26.00 -3.85 10.88
C PRO A 129 25.15 -4.67 11.85
N GLY A 130 24.13 -5.35 11.34
CA GLY A 130 23.14 -6.06 12.16
C GLY A 130 21.96 -5.20 12.61
N THR A 131 21.82 -3.97 12.11
CA THR A 131 20.67 -3.08 12.41
C THR A 131 19.84 -2.79 11.16
N SER A 132 18.52 -2.68 11.33
CA SER A 132 17.56 -2.26 10.32
C SER A 132 16.52 -1.32 10.92
N TRP A 133 15.91 -0.47 10.11
CA TRP A 133 14.79 0.35 10.55
C TRP A 133 13.77 0.60 9.44
N ALA A 134 12.51 0.77 9.84
CA ALA A 134 11.42 1.13 8.95
C ALA A 134 10.44 2.07 9.67
N ILE A 135 9.84 3.00 8.92
CA ILE A 135 8.70 3.77 9.43
C ILE A 135 7.51 2.83 9.49
N ASP A 136 6.95 2.65 10.69
CA ASP A 136 5.77 1.83 10.93
C ASP A 136 4.52 2.71 11.05
N PRO A 137 3.67 2.77 10.01
CA PRO A 137 2.45 3.54 10.08
C PRO A 137 1.44 2.98 11.09
N ARG A 138 1.55 1.73 11.58
CA ARG A 138 0.64 1.21 12.60
C ARG A 138 0.92 1.78 13.97
N THR A 139 2.17 1.97 14.33
CA THR A 139 2.57 2.61 15.60
C THR A 139 2.83 4.10 15.48
N ASN A 140 2.93 4.64 14.25
CA ASN A 140 3.38 6.00 13.97
C ASN A 140 4.77 6.30 14.54
N LYS A 141 5.67 5.30 14.47
CA LYS A 141 7.05 5.38 14.95
C LYS A 141 8.01 4.78 13.94
N ILE A 142 9.30 4.98 14.15
CA ILE A 142 10.34 4.20 13.48
C ILE A 142 10.57 2.93 14.28
N LEU A 143 10.31 1.76 13.68
CA LEU A 143 10.71 0.49 14.25
C LEU A 143 12.17 0.23 13.91
N VAL A 144 13.03 0.19 14.92
CA VAL A 144 14.44 -0.15 14.82
C VAL A 144 14.62 -1.58 15.31
N THR A 145 15.22 -2.44 14.50
CA THR A 145 15.51 -3.83 14.86
C THR A 145 17.00 -4.09 14.76
N ALA A 146 17.59 -4.54 15.86
CA ALA A 146 18.98 -4.98 15.92
C ALA A 146 19.05 -6.49 16.13
N ASP A 147 19.95 -7.14 15.43
CA ASP A 147 20.16 -8.58 15.49
C ASP A 147 21.04 -8.98 16.68
N SER A 148 21.28 -10.29 16.84
CA SER A 148 22.05 -10.83 17.97
C SER A 148 23.52 -10.39 18.00
N THR A 149 24.07 -9.88 16.90
CA THR A 149 25.47 -9.44 16.78
C THR A 149 25.69 -8.02 17.29
N VAL A 150 24.62 -7.23 17.45
CA VAL A 150 24.68 -5.86 17.97
C VAL A 150 24.72 -5.89 19.50
N THR A 151 25.91 -5.71 20.06
CA THR A 151 26.19 -5.82 21.50
C THR A 151 27.21 -4.75 21.94
N GLY A 152 27.35 -4.54 23.26
CA GLY A 152 28.31 -3.59 23.86
C GLY A 152 28.12 -2.17 23.31
N ASP A 153 29.23 -1.49 23.04
CA ASP A 153 29.25 -0.10 22.55
C ASP A 153 28.38 0.15 21.31
N ARG A 154 28.17 -0.87 20.46
CA ARG A 154 27.27 -0.76 19.30
C ARG A 154 25.81 -0.69 19.73
N TRP A 155 25.43 -1.47 20.74
CA TRP A 155 24.11 -1.41 21.33
C TRP A 155 23.88 -0.06 22.00
N ASP A 156 24.83 0.39 22.82
CA ASP A 156 24.73 1.65 23.57
C ASP A 156 24.63 2.86 22.61
N ARG A 157 25.39 2.83 21.50
CA ARG A 157 25.28 3.83 20.43
C ARG A 157 23.91 3.82 19.77
N LEU A 158 23.36 2.64 19.47
CA LEU A 158 22.03 2.54 18.86
C LEU A 158 20.93 3.07 19.78
N GLU A 159 20.98 2.68 21.05
CA GLU A 159 20.02 3.10 22.07
C GLU A 159 20.07 4.61 22.28
N SER A 160 21.27 5.18 22.48
CA SER A 160 21.44 6.63 22.63
C SER A 160 21.03 7.43 21.39
N THR A 161 21.30 6.94 20.17
CA THR A 161 20.78 7.60 18.96
C THR A 161 19.25 7.60 18.93
N VAL A 162 18.61 6.49 19.33
CA VAL A 162 17.13 6.40 19.36
C VAL A 162 16.53 7.29 20.44
N GLU A 163 17.11 7.32 21.64
CA GLU A 163 16.71 8.23 22.71
C GLU A 163 16.85 9.70 22.28
N GLY A 164 17.93 10.02 21.56
CA GLY A 164 18.18 11.35 21.02
C GLY A 164 17.17 11.83 19.97
N LEU A 165 16.36 10.93 19.39
CA LEU A 165 15.26 11.30 18.49
C LEU A 165 14.05 11.88 19.23
N GLY A 166 13.98 11.69 20.56
CA GLY A 166 12.87 12.11 21.40
C GLY A 166 11.82 11.01 21.63
N ASP A 167 11.05 11.21 22.70
CA ASP A 167 10.02 10.28 23.12
C ASP A 167 8.98 10.05 22.03
N GLY A 168 8.64 8.79 21.80
CA GLY A 168 7.61 8.43 20.83
C GLY A 168 8.02 8.44 19.36
N MET A 169 9.25 8.84 19.02
CA MET A 169 9.72 8.86 17.62
C MET A 169 10.11 7.47 17.10
N ALA A 170 10.78 6.67 17.93
CA ALA A 170 11.30 5.35 17.53
C ALA A 170 11.15 4.31 18.64
N THR A 171 11.26 3.04 18.28
CA THR A 171 11.26 1.90 19.22
C THR A 171 12.30 0.89 18.80
N VAL A 172 13.20 0.52 19.72
CA VAL A 172 14.22 -0.49 19.49
C VAL A 172 13.69 -1.87 19.87
N ARG A 173 13.98 -2.87 19.04
CA ARG A 173 13.75 -4.29 19.32
C ARG A 173 14.99 -5.10 19.01
N LYS A 174 15.21 -6.15 19.80
CA LYS A 174 16.27 -7.12 19.55
C LYS A 174 15.70 -8.39 18.91
N SER A 175 16.33 -8.83 17.82
CA SER A 175 16.06 -10.13 17.20
C SER A 175 17.01 -11.18 17.78
N ALA A 176 16.51 -12.41 17.94
CA ALA A 176 17.33 -13.53 18.40
C ALA A 176 18.29 -14.06 17.32
N GLY A 177 17.97 -13.86 16.04
CA GLY A 177 18.80 -14.30 14.91
C GLY A 177 19.83 -13.24 14.48
N THR A 178 20.57 -13.57 13.42
CA THR A 178 21.49 -12.66 12.72
C THR A 178 20.92 -12.31 11.36
N PHE A 179 21.03 -11.05 10.95
CA PHE A 179 20.63 -10.63 9.61
C PHE A 179 21.59 -11.20 8.57
N LYS A 180 21.00 -11.78 7.53
CA LYS A 180 21.72 -12.31 6.37
C LYS A 180 20.98 -11.89 5.11
N THR A 181 21.74 -11.67 4.05
CA THR A 181 21.19 -11.50 2.71
C THR A 181 20.60 -12.82 2.25
N PHE A 182 19.43 -12.76 1.62
CA PHE A 182 18.85 -13.89 0.90
C PHE A 182 18.94 -13.59 -0.60
N ALA A 183 18.99 -14.64 -1.41
CA ALA A 183 18.88 -14.49 -2.86
C ALA A 183 17.59 -13.75 -3.24
N SER A 184 17.71 -12.86 -4.21
CA SER A 184 16.69 -11.92 -4.64
C SER A 184 16.67 -11.81 -6.16
N GLY A 185 15.60 -11.22 -6.71
CA GLY A 185 15.47 -11.05 -8.14
C GLY A 185 16.64 -10.28 -8.74
N GLY A 186 17.28 -10.85 -9.76
CA GLY A 186 18.49 -10.36 -10.41
C GLY A 186 19.76 -11.09 -9.96
N ASP A 187 19.77 -11.76 -8.81
CA ASP A 187 20.95 -12.45 -8.31
C ASP A 187 21.33 -13.66 -9.18
N ALA A 188 22.63 -13.95 -9.21
CA ALA A 188 23.13 -15.10 -9.97
C ALA A 188 22.77 -16.42 -9.27
N ILE A 189 22.29 -17.37 -10.06
CA ILE A 189 22.07 -18.75 -9.63
C ILE A 189 22.93 -19.68 -10.50
N PHE A 190 23.41 -20.76 -9.91
CA PHE A 190 24.38 -21.66 -10.51
C PHE A 190 23.89 -23.10 -10.43
N GLY A 191 23.98 -23.84 -11.54
CA GLY A 191 23.54 -25.23 -11.63
C GLY A 191 23.97 -25.86 -12.95
N GLY A 192 24.42 -27.11 -12.94
CA GLY A 192 24.78 -27.84 -14.17
C GLY A 192 25.89 -27.17 -15.01
N GLY A 193 26.72 -26.32 -14.41
CA GLY A 193 27.72 -25.50 -15.10
C GLY A 193 27.19 -24.20 -15.73
N ALA A 194 25.87 -23.95 -15.65
CA ALA A 194 25.24 -22.71 -16.09
C ALA A 194 25.25 -21.64 -15.00
N ARG A 195 25.24 -20.37 -15.43
CA ARG A 195 24.96 -19.20 -14.61
C ARG A 195 23.74 -18.49 -15.16
N CYS A 196 22.67 -18.48 -14.38
CA CYS A 196 21.40 -17.82 -14.71
C CYS A 196 21.09 -16.73 -13.69
N SER A 197 19.99 -16.01 -13.88
CA SER A 197 19.46 -15.08 -12.88
C SER A 197 18.24 -15.68 -12.19
N LEU A 198 18.14 -15.44 -10.88
CA LEU A 198 16.88 -15.53 -10.16
C LEU A 198 15.97 -14.41 -10.68
N GLY A 199 14.76 -14.72 -11.13
CA GLY A 199 13.78 -13.74 -11.57
C GLY A 199 12.99 -13.17 -10.41
N PHE A 200 12.18 -14.02 -9.76
CA PHE A 200 11.36 -13.64 -8.62
C PHE A 200 11.32 -14.74 -7.58
N ASN A 201 11.43 -14.38 -6.30
CA ASN A 201 11.05 -15.27 -5.21
C ASN A 201 9.52 -15.39 -5.19
N VAL A 202 9.02 -16.62 -5.12
CA VAL A 202 7.59 -16.95 -5.09
C VAL A 202 7.31 -17.98 -4.01
N THR A 203 6.05 -18.18 -3.69
CA THR A 203 5.59 -19.29 -2.86
C THR A 203 4.88 -20.28 -3.77
N ALA A 204 5.32 -21.53 -3.78
CA ALA A 204 4.68 -22.58 -4.55
C ALA A 204 3.29 -22.93 -3.99
N GLY A 205 2.50 -23.68 -4.75
CA GLY A 205 1.12 -24.02 -4.35
C GLY A 205 1.01 -24.80 -3.05
N ASP A 206 2.07 -25.48 -2.63
CA ASP A 206 2.18 -26.21 -1.36
C ASP A 206 2.71 -25.35 -0.19
N GLY A 207 2.97 -24.06 -0.42
CA GLY A 207 3.50 -23.14 0.58
C GLY A 207 5.03 -23.10 0.69
N SER A 208 5.75 -23.95 -0.06
CA SER A 208 7.21 -23.94 -0.05
C SER A 208 7.78 -22.68 -0.74
N PRO A 209 8.92 -22.14 -0.28
CA PRO A 209 9.62 -21.08 -1.00
C PRO A 209 10.18 -21.64 -2.31
N ALA A 210 9.97 -20.90 -3.39
CA ALA A 210 10.49 -21.22 -4.71
C ALA A 210 10.99 -19.94 -5.40
N PHE A 211 11.62 -20.08 -6.56
CA PHE A 211 11.96 -18.95 -7.40
C PHE A 211 11.63 -19.21 -8.86
N LEU A 212 11.35 -18.14 -9.59
CA LEU A 212 11.16 -18.16 -11.04
C LEU A 212 12.47 -17.79 -11.73
N THR A 213 12.83 -18.50 -12.79
CA THR A 213 13.94 -18.14 -13.70
C THR A 213 13.48 -18.28 -15.16
N ALA A 214 14.36 -17.97 -16.12
CA ALA A 214 14.05 -18.15 -17.53
C ALA A 214 13.79 -19.63 -17.86
N GLY A 215 12.85 -19.90 -18.77
CA GLY A 215 12.48 -21.28 -19.12
C GLY A 215 13.67 -22.13 -19.61
N HIS A 216 14.61 -21.52 -20.36
CA HIS A 216 15.82 -22.22 -20.81
C HIS A 216 16.80 -22.52 -19.66
N CYS A 217 16.74 -21.77 -18.54
CA CYS A 217 17.50 -22.07 -17.34
C CYS A 217 16.83 -23.18 -16.53
N GLY A 218 15.50 -23.22 -16.44
CA GLY A 218 14.78 -24.23 -15.67
C GLY A 218 15.06 -25.68 -16.11
N VAL A 219 15.49 -25.90 -17.36
CA VAL A 219 15.86 -27.22 -17.90
C VAL A 219 17.38 -27.46 -17.94
N ALA A 220 18.20 -26.50 -17.50
CA ALA A 220 19.66 -26.60 -17.55
C ALA A 220 20.24 -27.40 -16.38
N ALA A 221 19.52 -27.48 -15.26
CA ALA A 221 19.92 -28.25 -14.07
C ALA A 221 18.70 -28.59 -13.19
N ASP A 222 18.74 -29.76 -12.56
CA ASP A 222 17.73 -30.20 -11.58
C ASP A 222 17.88 -29.50 -10.23
N GLN A 223 19.06 -28.91 -9.95
CA GLN A 223 19.45 -28.36 -8.66
C GLN A 223 20.25 -27.07 -8.86
N TRP A 224 20.00 -26.08 -7.99
CA TRP A 224 20.51 -24.71 -8.13
C TRP A 224 21.03 -24.17 -6.80
N SER A 225 22.14 -23.45 -6.84
CA SER A 225 22.71 -22.73 -5.69
C SER A 225 22.75 -21.22 -5.96
N ASP A 226 22.63 -20.40 -4.91
CA ASP A 226 22.81 -18.94 -4.95
C ASP A 226 24.30 -18.52 -4.90
N ALA A 227 25.21 -19.48 -4.79
CA ALA A 227 26.65 -19.28 -4.79
C ALA A 227 27.37 -20.14 -5.84
N GLN A 228 28.43 -19.61 -6.44
CA GLN A 228 29.24 -20.36 -7.39
C GLN A 228 29.96 -21.52 -6.68
N GLY A 229 29.71 -22.76 -7.12
CA GLY A 229 30.23 -23.97 -6.46
C GLY A 229 29.54 -24.28 -5.13
N GLY A 230 28.48 -23.56 -4.78
CA GLY A 230 27.64 -23.85 -3.63
C GLY A 230 26.82 -25.12 -3.81
N GLN A 231 26.34 -25.65 -2.69
CA GLN A 231 25.40 -26.75 -2.70
C GLN A 231 23.97 -26.23 -2.98
N PRO A 232 23.11 -27.04 -3.62
CA PRO A 232 21.69 -26.76 -3.76
C PRO A 232 20.96 -26.71 -2.41
#